data_AF-A0A847I6C2-F1
#
_entry.id   AF-A0A847I6C2-F1
#
_cell.length_a   1.000
_cell.length_b   1.000
_cell.length_c   1.000
_cell.angle_alpha   90.00
_cell.angle_beta   90.00
_cell.angle_gamma   90.00
#
_symmetry.space_group_name_H-M   'P 1'
#
loop_
_entity.id
_entity.type
_entity.pdbx_description
1 polymer ?
#
loop_
_entity_poly.entity_id
_entity_poly.type
_entity_poly.pdbx_seq_one_letter_code
_entity_poly.pdbx_strand_id
1 'polypeptide(L)'
;MRIRLRRFWDNLNSGFWFFPAALLAASALLAALTLWLDENYFEGRQPSFDLLWAGHADGARELLATVAASIITVAGVVFSILIVALALASQQFGPRLLRNFTRDRGNQLSLGVFVGTFLYCLLVLRTVRHGPGETAFVPNLSVTTAIVLTTTSLG
;
A
#
# COMPACT_ATOMS: atom_id res chain seq x y z
N MET A 1 -30.14 12.80 -12.67
CA MET A 1 -29.15 11.72 -12.46
C MET A 1 -27.93 12.13 -11.60
N ARG A 2 -27.35 13.33 -11.79
CA ARG A 2 -26.19 13.84 -11.02
C ARG A 2 -26.36 13.95 -9.49
N ILE A 3 -27.59 14.10 -8.99
CA ILE A 3 -27.90 14.26 -7.56
C ILE A 3 -27.82 12.92 -6.80
N ARG A 4 -28.13 11.79 -7.47
CA ARG A 4 -28.00 10.44 -6.87
C ARG A 4 -26.55 10.00 -6.77
N LEU A 5 -25.71 10.33 -7.77
CA LEU A 5 -24.27 10.08 -7.70
C LEU A 5 -23.64 10.88 -6.56
N ARG A 6 -23.97 12.17 -6.40
CA ARG A 6 -23.44 12.96 -5.28
C ARG A 6 -23.87 12.41 -3.92
N ARG A 7 -25.11 11.98 -3.74
CA ARG A 7 -25.56 11.37 -2.47
C ARG A 7 -24.93 9.99 -2.20
N PHE A 8 -24.69 9.19 -3.23
CA PHE A 8 -23.98 7.92 -3.10
C PHE A 8 -22.51 8.14 -2.76
N TRP A 9 -21.87 9.12 -3.41
CA TRP A 9 -20.52 9.57 -3.09
C TRP A 9 -20.42 10.18 -1.68
N ASP A 10 -21.38 10.99 -1.25
CA ASP A 10 -21.40 11.59 0.09
C ASP A 10 -21.68 10.55 1.19
N ASN A 11 -22.49 9.52 0.91
CA ASN A 11 -22.69 8.39 1.83
C ASN A 11 -21.46 7.47 1.89
N LEU A 12 -20.77 7.26 0.77
CA LEU A 12 -19.50 6.51 0.73
C LEU A 12 -18.37 7.27 1.44
N ASN A 13 -18.24 8.59 1.21
CA ASN A 13 -17.28 9.47 1.90
C ASN A 13 -17.63 9.77 3.37
N SER A 14 -18.73 9.23 3.89
CA SER A 14 -19.13 9.41 5.29
C SER A 14 -18.45 8.43 6.24
N GLY A 15 -17.90 7.32 5.73
CA GLY A 15 -17.24 6.28 6.52
C GLY A 15 -15.72 6.44 6.54
N PHE A 16 -15.13 6.39 7.75
CA PHE A 16 -13.68 6.33 7.99
C PHE A 16 -12.93 5.31 7.12
N TRP A 17 -13.62 4.24 6.70
CA TRP A 17 -13.05 3.10 5.98
C TRP A 17 -13.04 3.25 4.46
N PHE A 18 -13.80 4.18 3.88
CA PHE A 18 -13.91 4.27 2.42
C PHE A 18 -12.61 4.74 1.77
N PHE A 19 -11.97 5.75 2.36
CA PHE A 19 -10.72 6.28 1.82
C PHE A 19 -9.54 5.29 1.91
N PRO A 20 -9.31 4.61 3.06
CA PRO A 20 -8.35 3.51 3.13
C PRO A 20 -8.68 2.35 2.17
N ALA A 21 -9.96 1.97 2.04
CA ALA A 21 -10.37 0.91 1.12
C ALA A 21 -10.13 1.29 -0.35
N ALA A 22 -10.35 2.55 -0.73
CA ALA A 22 -10.05 3.05 -2.06
C ALA A 22 -8.54 3.04 -2.35
N LEU A 23 -7.71 3.41 -1.37
CA LEU A 23 -6.25 3.31 -1.48
C LEU A 23 -5.80 1.86 -1.62
N LEU A 24 -6.38 0.93 -0.87
CA LEU A 24 -6.12 -0.50 -1.02
C LEU A 24 -6.46 -1.01 -2.42
N ALA A 25 -7.64 -0.64 -2.94
CA ALA A 25 -8.03 -0.98 -4.30
C ALA A 25 -7.07 -0.37 -5.34
N ALA A 26 -6.65 0.87 -5.13
CA ALA A 26 -5.66 1.54 -6.00
C ALA A 26 -4.30 0.83 -5.96
N SER A 27 -3.81 0.43 -4.79
CA SER A 27 -2.57 -0.35 -4.65
C SER A 27 -2.66 -1.73 -5.30
N ALA A 28 -3.81 -2.41 -5.19
CA ALA A 28 -4.04 -3.68 -5.87
C ALA A 28 -4.07 -3.53 -7.40
N LEU A 29 -4.73 -2.48 -7.90
CA LEU A 29 -4.72 -2.14 -9.32
C LEU A 29 -3.31 -1.78 -9.80
N LEU A 30 -2.56 -1.01 -9.01
CA LEU A 30 -1.18 -0.66 -9.31
C LEU A 30 -0.31 -1.91 -9.41
N ALA A 31 -0.44 -2.86 -8.47
CA ALA A 31 0.26 -4.14 -8.51
C ALA A 31 -0.10 -4.94 -9.76
N ALA A 32 -1.39 -5.02 -10.11
CA ALA A 32 -1.82 -5.72 -11.32
C ALA A 32 -1.22 -5.08 -12.59
N LEU A 33 -1.16 -3.74 -12.64
CA LEU A 33 -0.57 -3.00 -13.76
C LEU A 33 0.94 -3.19 -13.86
N THR A 34 1.68 -3.08 -12.76
CA THR A 34 3.14 -3.24 -12.76
C THR A 34 3.54 -4.66 -13.13
N LEU A 35 2.81 -5.65 -12.61
CA LEU A 35 3.03 -7.06 -12.95
C LEU A 35 2.71 -7.36 -14.42
N TRP A 36 1.60 -6.83 -14.94
CA TRP A 36 1.25 -6.98 -16.35
C TRP A 36 2.31 -6.36 -17.27
N LEU A 37 2.87 -5.20 -16.88
CA LEU A 37 3.98 -4.57 -17.61
C LEU A 37 5.26 -5.42 -17.54
N ASP A 38 5.58 -5.98 -16.37
CA ASP A 38 6.74 -6.86 -16.18
C ASP A 38 6.63 -8.13 -17.06
N GLU A 39 5.46 -8.77 -17.12
CA GLU A 39 5.22 -9.95 -17.96
C GLU A 39 5.27 -9.60 -19.46
N ASN A 40 4.60 -8.53 -19.90
CA ASN A 40 4.45 -8.25 -21.34
C ASN A 40 5.63 -7.52 -21.99
N TYR A 41 6.40 -6.72 -21.25
CA TYR A 41 7.45 -5.85 -21.82
C TYR A 41 8.88 -6.24 -21.42
N PHE A 42 9.06 -6.99 -20.33
CA PHE A 42 10.38 -7.27 -19.76
C PHE A 42 10.77 -8.76 -19.71
N GLU A 43 9.94 -9.66 -20.24
CA GLU A 43 10.37 -11.03 -20.58
C GLU A 43 11.57 -10.97 -21.56
N GLY A 44 12.78 -11.17 -21.04
CA GLY A 44 14.01 -11.31 -21.82
C GLY A 44 14.80 -10.03 -22.12
N ARG A 45 14.36 -8.85 -21.66
CA ARG A 45 15.17 -7.61 -21.69
C ARG A 45 15.34 -7.09 -20.27
N GLN A 46 16.56 -7.13 -19.75
CA GLN A 46 16.92 -6.34 -18.58
C GLN A 46 16.75 -4.87 -18.97
N PRO A 47 15.76 -4.14 -18.42
CA PRO A 47 15.77 -2.70 -18.61
C PRO A 47 17.01 -2.13 -17.96
N SER A 48 17.57 -1.09 -18.55
CA SER A 48 18.70 -0.31 -18.04
C SER A 48 18.41 0.45 -16.73
N PHE A 49 17.39 0.04 -15.96
CA PHE A 49 17.11 0.49 -14.59
C PHE A 49 18.02 -0.18 -13.55
N ASP A 50 19.28 -0.46 -13.93
CA ASP A 50 20.34 -0.97 -13.05
C ASP A 50 20.57 -0.07 -11.81
N LEU A 51 20.17 1.21 -11.90
CA LEU A 51 20.30 2.17 -10.80
C LEU A 51 19.39 1.90 -9.60
N LEU A 52 18.27 1.19 -9.75
CA LEU A 52 17.28 1.03 -8.66
C LEU A 52 17.15 -0.41 -8.16
N TRP A 53 17.29 -1.42 -9.03
CA TRP A 53 17.31 -2.81 -8.61
C TRP A 53 18.07 -3.71 -9.59
N ALA A 54 19.27 -4.15 -9.20
CA ALA A 54 20.08 -5.14 -9.91
C ALA A 54 20.14 -6.49 -9.16
N GLY A 55 19.10 -6.81 -8.38
CA GLY A 55 19.05 -7.96 -7.48
C GLY A 55 18.43 -9.22 -8.11
N HIS A 56 18.92 -10.39 -7.69
CA HIS A 56 18.39 -11.70 -8.09
C HIS A 56 17.00 -11.97 -7.47
N ALA A 57 16.29 -13.00 -7.96
CA ALA A 57 14.94 -13.38 -7.51
C ALA A 57 14.80 -13.49 -5.98
N ASP A 58 15.79 -14.11 -5.33
CA ASP A 58 15.79 -14.32 -3.88
C ASP A 58 15.93 -13.00 -3.13
N GLY A 59 16.80 -12.10 -3.59
CA GLY A 59 16.94 -10.77 -3.02
C GLY A 59 15.64 -9.96 -3.15
N ALA A 60 14.94 -10.07 -4.29
CA ALA A 60 13.66 -9.38 -4.48
C ALA A 60 12.59 -9.89 -3.51
N ARG A 61 12.52 -11.21 -3.28
CA ARG A 61 11.60 -11.78 -2.29
C ARG A 61 11.94 -11.34 -0.88
N GLU A 62 13.21 -11.41 -0.49
CA GLU A 62 13.65 -11.03 0.84
C GLU A 62 13.34 -9.55 1.11
N LEU A 63 13.57 -8.68 0.13
CA LEU A 63 13.27 -7.26 0.27
C LEU A 63 11.76 -7.01 0.37
N LEU A 64 10.95 -7.58 -0.53
CA LEU A 64 9.49 -7.43 -0.49
C LEU A 64 8.89 -7.98 0.80
N ALA A 65 9.39 -9.12 1.31
CA ALA A 65 8.95 -9.71 2.57
C ALA A 65 9.35 -8.83 3.78
N THR A 66 10.59 -8.35 3.80
CA THR A 66 11.10 -7.45 4.85
C THR A 66 10.31 -6.14 4.89
N VAL A 67 10.06 -5.53 3.72
CA VAL A 67 9.26 -4.31 3.61
C VAL A 67 7.82 -4.55 4.04
N ALA A 68 7.20 -5.66 3.62
CA ALA A 68 5.83 -5.98 4.03
C ALA A 68 5.73 -6.15 5.56
N ALA A 69 6.67 -6.87 6.18
CA ALA A 69 6.71 -7.05 7.64
C ALA A 69 6.97 -5.71 8.38
N SER A 70 7.87 -4.87 7.85
CA SER A 70 8.15 -3.55 8.40
C SER A 70 6.93 -2.62 8.30
N ILE A 71 6.28 -2.53 7.15
CA ILE A 71 5.22 -1.54 6.94
C ILE A 71 3.95 -1.90 7.74
N ILE A 72 3.64 -3.19 7.90
CA ILE A 72 2.49 -3.62 8.72
C ILE A 72 2.73 -3.37 10.21
N THR A 73 3.98 -3.51 10.69
CA THR A 73 4.32 -3.20 12.08
C THR A 73 4.28 -1.69 12.33
N VAL A 74 4.81 -0.87 11.42
CA VAL A 74 4.66 0.60 11.47
C VAL A 74 3.19 1.01 11.46
N ALA A 75 2.37 0.43 10.58
CA ALA A 75 0.93 0.69 10.53
C ALA A 75 0.25 0.38 11.86
N GLY A 76 0.58 -0.77 12.47
CA GLY A 76 0.06 -1.17 13.77
C GLY A 76 0.46 -0.22 14.90
N VAL A 77 1.72 0.22 14.92
CA VAL A 77 2.22 1.20 15.90
C VAL A 77 1.52 2.54 15.75
N VAL A 78 1.43 3.06 14.52
CA VAL A 78 0.74 4.33 14.23
C VAL A 78 -0.73 4.23 14.65
N PHE A 79 -1.42 3.16 14.27
CA PHE A 79 -2.82 2.92 14.66
C PHE A 79 -3.01 2.87 16.18
N SER A 80 -2.11 2.18 16.90
CA SER A 80 -2.13 2.12 18.36
C SER A 80 -1.97 3.50 18.99
N ILE A 81 -0.97 4.28 18.54
CA ILE A 81 -0.74 5.65 19.02
C ILE A 81 -1.95 6.55 18.73
N LEU A 82 -2.58 6.42 17.56
CA LEU A 82 -3.77 7.18 17.20
C LEU A 82 -4.96 6.86 18.09
N ILE A 83 -5.19 5.57 18.42
CA ILE A 83 -6.24 5.17 19.36
C ILE A 83 -5.97 5.76 20.75
N VAL A 84 -4.74 5.68 21.23
CA VAL A 84 -4.36 6.24 22.53
C VAL A 84 -4.55 7.76 22.56
N ALA A 85 -4.07 8.46 21.53
CA ALA A 85 -4.24 9.90 21.39
C ALA A 85 -5.73 10.29 21.34
N LEU A 86 -6.54 9.54 20.60
CA LEU A 86 -7.99 9.74 20.51
C LEU A 86 -8.68 9.52 21.85
N ALA A 87 -8.31 8.48 22.58
CA ALA A 87 -8.83 8.18 23.91
C ALA A 87 -8.53 9.33 24.88
N LEU A 88 -7.28 9.81 24.91
CA LEU A 88 -6.86 10.94 25.75
C LEU A 88 -7.60 12.24 25.38
N ALA A 89 -7.72 12.55 24.09
CA ALA A 89 -8.44 13.72 23.62
C ALA A 89 -9.94 13.68 23.98
N SER A 90 -10.57 12.50 23.91
CA SER A 90 -11.97 12.33 24.33
C SER A 90 -12.20 12.61 25.80
N GLN A 91 -11.23 12.28 26.65
CA GLN A 91 -11.30 12.52 28.09
C GLN A 91 -11.19 14.01 28.43
N GLN A 92 -10.39 14.77 27.67
CA GLN A 92 -10.14 16.19 27.95
C GLN A 92 -11.15 17.14 27.29
N PHE A 93 -11.64 16.84 26.09
CA PHE A 93 -12.43 17.78 25.28
C PHE A 93 -13.82 17.28 24.87
N GLY A 94 -14.20 16.09 25.34
CA GLY A 94 -15.51 15.50 25.10
C GLY A 94 -15.73 14.95 23.68
N PRO A 95 -16.92 14.36 23.41
CA PRO A 95 -17.18 13.50 22.25
C PRO A 95 -17.16 14.21 20.88
N ARG A 96 -17.06 15.55 20.84
CA ARG A 96 -17.03 16.32 19.59
C ARG A 96 -15.68 16.21 18.86
N LEU A 97 -14.57 16.09 19.59
CA LEU A 97 -13.24 15.92 18.99
C LEU A 97 -13.06 14.52 18.38
N LEU A 98 -13.67 13.51 19.00
CA LEU A 98 -13.64 12.13 18.50
C LEU A 98 -14.22 12.00 17.09
N ARG A 99 -15.27 12.77 16.81
CA ARG A 99 -15.96 12.81 15.50
C ARG A 99 -15.18 13.57 14.42
N ASN A 100 -14.31 14.50 14.81
CA ASN A 100 -13.44 15.22 13.88
C ASN A 100 -12.18 14.41 13.56
N PHE A 101 -11.61 13.71 14.54
CA PHE A 101 -10.39 12.91 14.37
C PHE A 101 -10.61 11.66 13.49
N THR A 102 -11.77 11.01 13.63
CA THR A 102 -12.19 9.91 12.75
C THR A 102 -12.55 10.37 11.33
N ARG A 103 -12.71 11.67 11.11
CA ARG A 103 -12.96 12.26 9.79
C ARG A 103 -11.73 12.95 9.21
N ASP A 104 -10.60 12.88 9.91
CA ASP A 104 -9.35 13.48 9.46
C ASP A 104 -8.81 12.70 8.26
N ARG A 105 -8.67 13.41 7.14
CA ARG A 105 -8.17 12.86 5.88
C ARG A 105 -6.69 12.48 5.96
N GLY A 106 -5.89 13.14 6.80
CA GLY A 106 -4.48 12.81 6.99
C GLY A 106 -4.32 11.43 7.62
N ASN A 107 -5.11 11.13 8.66
CA ASN A 107 -5.09 9.82 9.30
C ASN A 107 -5.55 8.70 8.35
N GLN A 108 -6.63 8.95 7.60
CA GLN A 108 -7.15 8.00 6.60
C GLN A 108 -6.15 7.77 5.45
N LEU A 109 -5.44 8.82 5.01
CA LEU A 109 -4.41 8.74 3.99
C LEU A 109 -3.21 7.93 4.48
N SER A 110 -2.68 8.23 5.68
CA SER A 110 -1.55 7.52 6.26
C SER A 110 -1.83 6.03 6.41
N LEU A 111 -2.99 5.69 7.00
CA LEU A 111 -3.39 4.29 7.15
C LEU A 111 -3.59 3.60 5.80
N GLY A 112 -4.27 4.26 4.86
CA GLY A 112 -4.50 3.70 3.53
C GLY A 112 -3.20 3.49 2.74
N VAL A 113 -2.23 4.40 2.86
CA VAL A 113 -0.91 4.25 2.24
C VAL A 113 -0.13 3.10 2.86
N PHE A 114 -0.08 2.96 4.19
CA PHE A 114 0.64 1.86 4.82
C PHE A 114 0.07 0.49 4.46
N VAL A 115 -1.25 0.32 4.59
CA VAL A 115 -1.89 -0.96 4.28
C VAL A 115 -1.88 -1.21 2.77
N GLY A 116 -1.96 -0.16 1.95
CA GLY A 116 -1.83 -0.25 0.50
C GLY A 116 -0.44 -0.72 0.07
N THR A 117 0.62 -0.15 0.67
CA THR A 117 2.00 -0.59 0.44
C THR A 117 2.22 -2.03 0.88
N PHE A 118 1.68 -2.42 2.05
CA PHE A 118 1.69 -3.80 2.51
C PHE A 118 1.07 -4.75 1.47
N LEU A 119 -0.14 -4.43 0.99
CA LEU A 119 -0.86 -5.25 0.03
C LEU A 119 -0.11 -5.32 -1.31
N TYR A 120 0.43 -4.20 -1.79
CA TYR A 120 1.25 -4.15 -3.00
C TYR A 120 2.44 -5.10 -2.89
N CYS A 121 3.20 -5.04 -1.79
CA CYS A 121 4.33 -5.93 -1.56
C CYS A 121 3.92 -7.40 -1.54
N LEU A 122 2.80 -7.77 -0.90
CA LEU A 122 2.32 -9.15 -0.89
C LEU A 122 1.90 -9.66 -2.28
N LEU A 123 1.23 -8.82 -3.06
CA LEU A 123 0.78 -9.19 -4.42
C LEU A 123 1.97 -9.43 -5.35
N VAL A 124 2.99 -8.57 -5.29
CA VAL A 124 4.22 -8.75 -6.06
C VAL A 124 5.03 -9.94 -5.53
N LEU A 125 5.11 -10.12 -4.21
CA LEU A 125 5.83 -11.25 -3.61
C LEU A 125 5.25 -12.59 -4.07
N ARG A 126 3.92 -12.67 -4.20
CA ARG A 126 3.20 -13.87 -4.69
C ARG A 126 3.60 -14.26 -6.12
N THR A 127 3.96 -13.29 -6.97
CA THR A 127 4.32 -13.55 -8.37
C THR A 127 5.80 -13.85 -8.59
N VAL A 128 6.67 -13.53 -7.63
CA VAL A 128 8.06 -13.97 -7.69
C VAL A 128 8.08 -15.49 -7.53
N ARG A 129 8.27 -16.21 -8.65
CA ARG A 129 8.32 -17.69 -8.71
C ARG A 129 9.76 -18.17 -8.88
N HIS A 130 10.10 -19.23 -8.16
CA HIS A 130 11.39 -19.90 -8.18
C HIS A 130 11.10 -21.34 -7.77
N GLY A 131 10.71 -22.15 -8.76
CA GLY A 131 10.51 -23.58 -8.62
C GLY A 131 11.58 -24.31 -9.44
N PRO A 132 12.08 -25.48 -8.99
CA PRO A 132 13.02 -26.27 -9.78
C PRO A 132 12.35 -26.67 -11.11
N GLY A 133 12.83 -26.10 -12.22
CA GLY A 133 12.33 -26.36 -13.58
C GLY A 133 11.46 -25.25 -14.20
N GLU A 134 11.15 -24.16 -13.48
CA GLU A 134 10.50 -22.97 -14.05
C GLU A 134 11.53 -21.87 -14.34
N THR A 135 11.35 -21.14 -15.44
CA THR A 135 12.12 -19.92 -15.72
C THR A 135 11.88 -18.91 -14.60
N ALA A 136 12.95 -18.57 -13.85
CA ALA A 136 12.85 -17.62 -12.75
C ALA A 136 12.33 -16.26 -13.26
N PHE A 137 11.12 -15.90 -12.84
CA PHE A 137 10.51 -14.61 -13.19
C PHE A 137 10.72 -13.62 -12.05
N VAL A 138 11.43 -12.53 -12.35
CA VAL A 138 11.71 -11.45 -11.41
C VAL A 138 11.12 -10.16 -11.97
N PRO A 139 10.00 -9.65 -11.39
CA PRO A 139 9.36 -8.42 -11.84
C PRO A 139 10.12 -7.19 -11.33
N ASN A 140 11.18 -6.80 -12.06
CA ASN A 140 12.09 -5.73 -11.64
C ASN A 140 11.41 -4.36 -11.52
N LEU A 141 10.45 -4.06 -12.40
CA LEU A 141 9.68 -2.81 -12.33
C LEU A 141 8.78 -2.79 -11.09
N SER A 142 8.14 -3.92 -10.80
CA SER A 142 7.29 -4.05 -9.62
C SER A 142 8.06 -3.89 -8.31
N VAL A 143 9.27 -4.46 -8.23
CA VAL A 143 10.17 -4.31 -7.06
C VAL A 143 10.61 -2.85 -6.90
N THR A 144 11.03 -2.20 -7.99
CA THR A 144 11.40 -0.78 -7.97
C THR A 144 10.25 0.10 -7.50
N THR A 145 9.04 -0.18 -8.00
CA THR A 145 7.83 0.53 -7.58
C THR A 145 7.54 0.30 -6.10
N ALA A 146 7.79 -0.91 -5.56
CA ALA A 146 7.67 -1.18 -4.12
C ALA A 146 8.59 -0.28 -3.29
N ILE A 147 9.84 -0.08 -3.72
CA ILE A 147 10.82 0.78 -3.05
C ILE A 147 10.34 2.23 -3.06
N VAL A 148 9.85 2.73 -4.21
CA VAL A 148 9.31 4.10 -4.33
C VAL A 148 8.08 4.27 -3.44
N LEU A 149 7.17 3.30 -3.42
CA LEU A 149 5.96 3.35 -2.60
C LEU A 149 6.32 3.37 -1.11
N THR A 150 7.31 2.57 -0.70
CA THR A 150 7.79 2.48 0.68
C THR A 150 8.44 3.79 1.11
N THR A 151 9.35 4.33 0.31
CA THR A 151 10.00 5.62 0.61
C THR A 151 9.01 6.77 0.67
N THR A 152 8.02 6.79 -0.22
CA THR A 152 6.94 7.79 -0.20
C THR A 152 6.04 7.63 1.02
N SER A 153 5.82 6.40 1.50
CA SER A 153 5.00 6.16 2.70
C SER A 153 5.64 6.65 4.00
N LEU A 154 6.94 6.91 4.00
CA LEU A 154 7.68 7.40 5.17
C LEU A 154 7.68 8.94 5.30
N GLY A 155 7.23 9.68 4.28
CA GLY A 155 7.16 11.15 4.24
C GLY A 155 5.74 11.68 4.38
#